data_AF-A0A645D203-F1
#
_entry.id   AF-A0A645D203-F1
#
_cell.length_a   1.000
_cell.length_b   1.000
_cell.length_c   1.000
_cell.angle_alpha   90.00
_cell.angle_beta   90.00
_cell.angle_gamma   90.00
#
_symmetry.space_group_name_H-M   'P 1'
#
loop_
_entity.id
_entity.type
_entity.pdbx_description
1 polymer ?
#
loop_
_entity_poly.entity_id
_entity_poly.type
_entity_poly.pdbx_seq_one_letter_code
_entity_poly.pdbx_strand_id
1 'polypeptide(L)'
;MKAKNFLKQNNIFDEAILSYNALLPIIYYYYYSKETNYKDAEKQLMYFFSISQMFSLFGGSSATTLDLIRKKMCSNEELGKVLTPFALSNLYDIDLSAGRIHAFKINKEQVERLVDSVSYGDKKSYVMLSLMQPQIVLGGNYYDVDHVCSKNELKKLFNYQRGETRQKLESKKNNIVNLQLLEYRQNRTDKSDVSLYEWVVEMKNKVPFDPYENENNPELYKMDSIERFEDFHSKRRQLVIDYLCECFGIN
;
A
#
# COMPACT_ATOMS: atom_id res chain seq x y z
N MET A 1 1.92 -12.18 -21.51
CA MET A 1 3.23 -11.57 -21.22
C MET A 1 3.07 -10.23 -20.49
N LYS A 2 2.30 -9.26 -21.01
CA LYS A 2 2.11 -7.93 -20.40
C LYS A 2 1.54 -7.94 -18.97
N ALA A 3 0.49 -8.71 -18.66
CA ALA A 3 -0.07 -8.76 -17.30
C ALA A 3 0.88 -9.36 -16.25
N LYS A 4 1.72 -10.35 -16.64
CA LYS A 4 2.78 -10.87 -15.78
C LYS A 4 3.86 -9.82 -15.54
N ASN A 5 4.18 -9.02 -16.57
CA ASN A 5 5.09 -7.89 -16.44
C ASN A 5 4.50 -6.81 -15.53
N PHE A 6 3.19 -6.52 -15.61
CA PHE A 6 2.50 -5.58 -14.72
C PHE A 6 2.71 -5.94 -13.25
N LEU A 7 2.50 -7.21 -12.86
CA LEU A 7 2.73 -7.65 -11.48
C LEU A 7 4.18 -7.44 -11.06
N LYS A 8 5.13 -7.84 -11.92
CA LYS A 8 6.57 -7.70 -11.65
C LYS A 8 7.03 -6.24 -11.57
N GLN A 9 6.50 -5.37 -12.44
CA GLN A 9 6.83 -3.95 -12.50
C GLN A 9 6.24 -3.16 -11.32
N ASN A 10 5.10 -3.61 -10.80
CA ASN A 10 4.42 -2.99 -9.66
C ASN A 10 4.64 -3.75 -8.35
N ASN A 11 5.61 -4.68 -8.32
CA ASN A 11 6.05 -5.34 -7.08
C ASN A 11 4.98 -6.16 -6.38
N ILE A 12 4.01 -6.67 -7.13
CA ILE A 12 2.92 -7.49 -6.61
C ILE A 12 3.32 -8.96 -6.69
N PHE A 13 3.47 -9.59 -5.53
CA PHE A 13 3.69 -11.03 -5.40
C PHE A 13 2.39 -11.78 -5.14
N ASP A 14 2.39 -13.09 -5.40
CA ASP A 14 1.24 -13.97 -5.18
C ASP A 14 0.72 -13.90 -3.73
N GLU A 15 1.62 -13.71 -2.74
CA GLU A 15 1.28 -13.56 -1.33
C GLU A 15 0.49 -12.27 -1.04
N ALA A 16 0.68 -11.23 -1.85
CA ALA A 16 -0.04 -9.95 -1.77
C ALA A 16 -1.41 -10.00 -2.47
N ILE A 17 -1.66 -10.99 -3.32
CA ILE A 17 -2.92 -11.10 -4.06
C ILE A 17 -3.98 -11.76 -3.15
N LEU A 18 -4.88 -10.95 -2.59
CA LEU A 18 -6.06 -11.45 -1.87
C LEU A 18 -7.10 -12.03 -2.84
N SER A 19 -7.23 -11.45 -4.03
CA SER A 19 -8.15 -11.91 -5.07
C SER A 19 -7.54 -11.80 -6.47
N TYR A 20 -7.35 -12.96 -7.10
CA TYR A 20 -6.89 -13.07 -8.49
C TYR A 20 -7.92 -12.52 -9.49
N ASN A 21 -9.20 -12.40 -9.11
CA ASN A 21 -10.23 -11.82 -9.99
C ASN A 21 -9.94 -10.36 -10.33
N ALA A 22 -9.23 -9.63 -9.47
CA ALA A 22 -8.79 -8.27 -9.77
C ALA A 22 -7.78 -8.21 -10.92
N LEU A 23 -7.14 -9.32 -11.31
CA LEU A 23 -6.26 -9.35 -12.48
C LEU A 23 -7.02 -9.44 -13.79
N LEU A 24 -8.27 -9.93 -13.80
CA LEU A 24 -9.01 -10.16 -15.03
C LEU A 24 -9.28 -8.86 -15.81
N PRO A 25 -9.72 -7.74 -15.18
CA PRO A 25 -9.85 -6.47 -15.88
C PRO A 25 -8.52 -5.94 -16.43
N ILE A 26 -7.42 -6.17 -15.71
CA ILE A 26 -6.07 -5.76 -16.12
C ILE A 26 -5.63 -6.56 -17.36
N ILE A 27 -5.81 -7.87 -17.33
CA ILE A 27 -5.53 -8.77 -18.46
C ILE A 27 -6.40 -8.38 -19.65
N TYR A 28 -7.69 -8.16 -19.44
CA TYR A 28 -8.64 -7.74 -20.46
C TYR A 28 -8.20 -6.42 -21.12
N TYR A 29 -7.80 -5.43 -20.32
CA TYR A 29 -7.26 -4.17 -20.82
C TYR A 29 -6.03 -4.40 -21.70
N TYR A 30 -5.01 -5.13 -21.22
CA TYR A 30 -3.80 -5.37 -22.01
C TYR A 30 -4.03 -6.15 -23.29
N TYR A 31 -5.03 -7.03 -23.30
CA TYR A 31 -5.33 -7.87 -24.46
C TYR A 31 -6.04 -7.07 -25.56
N TYR A 32 -6.96 -6.18 -25.21
CA TYR A 32 -7.80 -5.46 -26.16
C TYR A 32 -7.42 -4.00 -26.40
N SER A 33 -6.61 -3.40 -25.52
CA SER A 33 -6.12 -2.04 -25.68
C SER A 33 -5.18 -1.94 -26.89
N LYS A 34 -5.41 -0.93 -27.72
CA LYS A 34 -4.50 -0.53 -28.82
C LYS A 34 -3.47 0.53 -28.39
N GLU A 35 -3.40 0.83 -27.10
CA GLU A 35 -2.47 1.82 -26.56
C GLU A 35 -1.02 1.38 -26.81
N THR A 36 -0.18 2.34 -27.18
CA THR A 36 1.25 2.10 -27.45
C THR A 36 2.15 2.56 -26.31
N ASN A 37 1.66 3.45 -25.45
CA ASN A 37 2.32 3.92 -24.24
C ASN A 37 1.41 3.71 -23.03
N TYR A 38 1.75 2.75 -22.18
CA TYR A 38 0.89 2.33 -21.07
C TYR A 38 1.18 3.05 -19.76
N LYS A 39 2.12 4.02 -19.70
CA LYS A 39 2.61 4.56 -18.42
C LYS A 39 1.49 5.09 -17.51
N ASP A 40 0.59 5.89 -18.05
CA ASP A 40 -0.52 6.47 -17.27
C ASP A 40 -1.61 5.42 -16.98
N ALA A 41 -1.91 4.56 -17.95
CA ALA A 41 -2.85 3.46 -17.77
C ALA A 41 -2.37 2.46 -16.72
N GLU A 42 -1.07 2.13 -16.67
CA GLU A 42 -0.43 1.27 -15.68
C GLU A 42 -0.60 1.82 -14.27
N LYS A 43 -0.36 3.12 -14.08
CA LYS A 43 -0.59 3.81 -12.81
C LYS A 43 -2.06 3.67 -12.37
N GLN A 44 -3.00 3.94 -13.26
CA GLN A 44 -4.44 3.84 -12.98
C GLN A 44 -4.88 2.39 -12.71
N LEU A 45 -4.32 1.41 -13.45
CA LEU A 45 -4.56 -0.02 -13.22
C LEU A 45 -3.99 -0.49 -11.89
N MET A 46 -2.85 0.06 -11.44
CA MET A 46 -2.29 -0.20 -10.12
C MET A 46 -3.18 0.34 -9.00
N TYR A 47 -3.79 1.51 -9.18
CA TYR A 47 -4.77 2.04 -8.24
C TYR A 47 -6.03 1.19 -8.19
N PHE A 48 -6.57 0.81 -9.35
CA PHE A 48 -7.68 -0.14 -9.47
C PHE A 48 -7.39 -1.45 -8.73
N PHE A 49 -6.22 -2.04 -8.98
CA PHE A 49 -5.79 -3.29 -8.37
C PHE A 49 -5.71 -3.13 -6.85
N SER A 50 -5.03 -2.09 -6.38
CA SER A 50 -4.82 -1.84 -4.95
C SER A 50 -6.14 -1.67 -4.22
N ILE A 51 -7.05 -0.83 -4.74
CA ILE A 51 -8.40 -0.64 -4.18
C ILE A 51 -9.15 -1.98 -4.12
N SER A 52 -9.09 -2.76 -5.21
CA SER A 52 -9.75 -4.06 -5.29
C SER A 52 -9.30 -5.04 -4.22
N GLN A 53 -8.00 -5.07 -3.91
CA GLN A 53 -7.43 -5.91 -2.86
C GLN A 53 -7.77 -5.37 -1.47
N MET A 54 -7.50 -4.09 -1.20
CA MET A 54 -7.60 -3.49 0.13
C MET A 54 -9.04 -3.43 0.64
N PHE A 55 -10.00 -3.23 -0.27
CA PHE A 55 -11.42 -3.19 0.05
C PHE A 55 -12.14 -4.50 -0.30
N SER A 56 -11.42 -5.56 -0.69
CA SER A 56 -12.01 -6.88 -0.98
C SER A 56 -13.20 -6.81 -1.96
N LEU A 57 -13.06 -6.09 -3.08
CA LEU A 57 -14.18 -5.81 -4.01
C LEU A 57 -14.76 -7.07 -4.69
N PHE A 58 -14.01 -8.18 -4.67
CA PHE A 58 -14.39 -9.44 -5.30
C PHE A 58 -14.82 -10.54 -4.30
N GLY A 59 -15.03 -10.21 -3.01
CA GLY A 59 -15.38 -11.20 -1.98
C GLY A 59 -16.84 -11.68 -1.97
N GLY A 60 -17.75 -10.96 -2.64
CA GLY A 60 -19.17 -11.30 -2.72
C GLY A 60 -19.55 -12.02 -4.02
N SER A 61 -19.99 -11.26 -5.03
CA SER A 61 -20.31 -11.78 -6.38
C SER A 61 -19.26 -11.35 -7.40
N SER A 62 -18.19 -12.14 -7.53
CA SER A 62 -17.09 -11.84 -8.45
C SER A 62 -17.55 -11.73 -9.90
N ALA A 63 -18.46 -12.59 -10.35
CA ALA A 63 -18.99 -12.57 -11.72
C ALA A 63 -19.75 -11.27 -12.03
N THR A 64 -20.63 -10.83 -11.12
CA THR A 64 -21.36 -9.57 -11.27
C THR A 64 -20.41 -8.37 -11.26
N THR A 65 -19.45 -8.35 -10.33
CA THR A 65 -18.43 -7.28 -10.25
C THR A 65 -17.64 -7.20 -11.57
N LEU A 66 -17.22 -8.33 -12.12
CA LEU A 66 -16.48 -8.37 -13.39
C LEU A 66 -17.30 -7.86 -14.58
N ASP A 67 -18.58 -8.23 -14.67
CA ASP A 67 -19.44 -7.73 -15.77
C ASP A 67 -19.66 -6.22 -15.68
N LEU A 68 -19.88 -5.68 -14.46
CA LEU A 68 -20.00 -4.23 -14.24
C LEU A 68 -18.72 -3.48 -14.63
N ILE A 69 -17.56 -3.98 -14.21
CA ILE A 69 -16.25 -3.40 -14.59
C ILE A 69 -16.07 -3.44 -16.11
N ARG A 70 -16.32 -4.60 -16.75
CA ARG A 70 -16.20 -4.74 -18.20
C ARG A 70 -17.08 -3.74 -18.94
N LYS A 71 -18.34 -3.59 -18.54
CA LYS A 71 -19.28 -2.62 -19.12
C LYS A 71 -18.75 -1.19 -19.02
N LYS A 72 -18.22 -0.79 -17.86
CA LYS A 72 -17.62 0.54 -17.67
C LYS A 72 -16.29 0.75 -18.39
N MET A 73 -15.56 -0.33 -18.67
CA MET A 73 -14.33 -0.28 -19.47
C MET A 73 -14.58 -0.22 -20.99
N CYS A 74 -15.80 -0.45 -21.46
CA CYS A 74 -16.13 -0.53 -22.90
C CYS A 74 -17.13 0.59 -23.28
N SER A 75 -16.96 1.22 -24.44
CA SER A 75 -17.84 2.32 -24.89
C SER A 75 -19.23 1.87 -25.37
N ASN A 76 -19.40 0.59 -25.70
CA ASN A 76 -20.59 0.09 -26.41
C ASN A 76 -20.96 -1.37 -26.07
N GLU A 77 -20.53 -1.88 -24.91
CA GLU A 77 -20.69 -3.28 -24.44
C GLU A 77 -20.13 -4.38 -25.37
N GLU A 78 -19.63 -4.03 -26.57
CA GLU A 78 -19.05 -4.96 -27.53
C GLU A 78 -17.77 -5.60 -26.97
N LEU A 79 -17.65 -6.92 -27.18
CA LEU A 79 -16.46 -7.65 -26.80
C LEU A 79 -15.26 -7.14 -27.62
N GLY A 80 -14.16 -6.84 -26.93
CA GLY A 80 -12.89 -6.52 -27.54
C GLY A 80 -12.66 -5.05 -27.94
N LYS A 81 -13.48 -4.14 -27.43
CA LYS A 81 -13.23 -2.69 -27.48
C LYS A 81 -13.15 -2.11 -26.07
N VAL A 82 -11.96 -1.71 -25.64
CA VAL A 82 -11.75 -1.03 -24.35
C VAL A 82 -11.50 0.46 -24.57
N LEU A 83 -11.96 1.27 -23.62
CA LEU A 83 -11.64 2.69 -23.53
C LEU A 83 -10.15 2.85 -23.21
N THR A 84 -9.46 3.69 -23.99
CA THR A 84 -8.03 3.99 -23.82
C THR A 84 -7.81 5.50 -23.74
N PRO A 85 -6.99 6.01 -22.79
CA PRO A 85 -6.28 5.27 -21.75
C PRO A 85 -7.25 4.72 -20.67
N PHE A 86 -6.82 3.72 -19.91
CA PHE A 86 -7.57 3.27 -18.73
C PHE A 86 -7.62 4.39 -17.69
N ALA A 87 -8.83 4.71 -17.22
CA ALA A 87 -9.06 5.67 -16.15
C ALA A 87 -9.91 5.02 -15.05
N LEU A 88 -9.39 5.03 -13.81
CA LEU A 88 -10.10 4.49 -12.65
C LEU A 88 -11.44 5.19 -12.43
N SER A 89 -11.52 6.49 -12.75
CA SER A 89 -12.73 7.31 -12.63
C SER A 89 -13.93 6.76 -13.41
N ASN A 90 -13.70 6.02 -14.49
CA ASN A 90 -14.78 5.37 -15.24
C ASN A 90 -15.53 4.32 -14.40
N LEU A 91 -14.92 3.83 -13.32
CA LEU A 91 -15.47 2.81 -12.43
C LEU A 91 -16.16 3.40 -11.18
N TYR A 92 -16.13 4.72 -10.97
CA TYR A 92 -16.62 5.35 -9.74
C TYR A 92 -18.12 5.17 -9.50
N ASP A 93 -18.91 5.02 -10.55
CA ASP A 93 -20.37 4.80 -10.44
C ASP A 93 -20.74 3.31 -10.33
N ILE A 94 -19.78 2.41 -10.08
CA ILE A 94 -20.07 1.00 -9.84
C ILE A 94 -20.53 0.82 -8.40
N ASP A 95 -21.77 0.36 -8.25
CA ASP A 95 -22.32 -0.12 -7.00
C ASP A 95 -22.24 -1.64 -6.93
N LEU A 96 -21.74 -2.16 -5.80
CA LEU A 96 -21.67 -3.59 -5.53
C LEU A 96 -22.72 -3.98 -4.49
N SER A 97 -23.00 -5.28 -4.43
CA SER A 97 -23.92 -5.87 -3.44
C SER A 97 -23.57 -5.48 -1.99
N ALA A 98 -24.56 -5.59 -1.09
CA ALA A 98 -24.44 -5.29 0.33
C ALA A 98 -24.11 -3.81 0.65
N GLY A 99 -24.70 -2.87 -0.09
CA GLY A 99 -24.62 -1.44 0.20
C GLY A 99 -23.27 -0.80 -0.13
N ARG A 100 -22.46 -1.46 -0.96
CA ARG A 100 -21.15 -0.96 -1.40
C ARG A 100 -21.30 0.00 -2.58
N ILE A 101 -21.83 1.18 -2.28
CA ILE A 101 -22.06 2.24 -3.25
C ILE A 101 -20.73 2.89 -3.62
N HIS A 102 -20.55 3.23 -4.90
CA HIS A 102 -19.33 3.84 -5.46
C HIS A 102 -18.05 3.09 -5.06
N ALA A 103 -18.03 1.77 -5.29
CA ALA A 103 -17.08 0.87 -4.65
C ALA A 103 -15.60 1.13 -5.02
N PHE A 104 -15.35 1.87 -6.11
CA PHE A 104 -14.02 2.30 -6.54
C PHE A 104 -13.67 3.76 -6.20
N LYS A 105 -14.63 4.55 -5.72
CA LYS A 105 -14.42 5.95 -5.33
C LYS A 105 -14.16 6.01 -3.83
N ILE A 106 -12.88 5.93 -3.46
CA ILE A 106 -12.46 5.95 -2.06
C ILE A 106 -12.49 7.39 -1.53
N ASN A 107 -12.96 7.56 -0.30
CA ASN A 107 -12.93 8.84 0.41
C ASN A 107 -11.85 8.86 1.50
N LYS A 108 -11.53 10.06 2.02
CA LYS A 108 -10.48 10.24 3.02
C LYS A 108 -10.69 9.41 4.29
N GLU A 109 -11.93 9.35 4.79
CA GLU A 109 -12.26 8.58 5.99
C GLU A 109 -12.01 7.07 5.79
N GLN A 110 -12.27 6.54 4.58
CA GLN A 110 -11.92 5.17 4.22
C GLN A 110 -10.40 4.95 4.16
N VAL A 111 -9.63 5.92 3.65
CA VAL A 111 -8.16 5.87 3.69
C VAL A 111 -7.65 5.85 5.12
N GLU A 112 -8.13 6.75 5.97
CA GLU A 112 -7.75 6.83 7.39
C GLU A 112 -8.04 5.52 8.11
N ARG A 113 -9.26 4.97 7.96
CA ARG A 113 -9.63 3.67 8.53
C ARG A 113 -8.74 2.53 8.01
N LEU A 114 -8.39 2.55 6.73
CA LEU A 114 -7.51 1.53 6.15
C LEU A 114 -6.11 1.62 6.77
N VAL A 115 -5.54 2.82 6.86
CA VAL A 115 -4.22 3.06 7.48
C VAL A 115 -4.23 2.65 8.95
N ASP A 116 -5.29 2.92 9.69
CA ASP A 116 -5.36 2.58 11.12
C ASP A 116 -5.58 1.09 11.39
N SER A 117 -6.18 0.35 10.46
CA SER A 117 -6.54 -1.06 10.66
C SER A 117 -5.49 -2.05 10.14
N VAL A 118 -4.71 -1.70 9.12
CA VAL A 118 -3.75 -2.63 8.51
C VAL A 118 -2.51 -2.77 9.39
N SER A 119 -2.17 -4.02 9.69
CA SER A 119 -1.07 -4.39 10.58
C SER A 119 -0.14 -5.42 9.94
N TYR A 120 1.02 -5.62 10.56
CA TYR A 120 2.01 -6.61 10.17
C TYR A 120 1.39 -8.00 10.07
N GLY A 121 1.64 -8.69 8.96
CA GLY A 121 1.09 -10.02 8.67
C GLY A 121 -0.29 -9.99 7.99
N ASP A 122 -0.96 -8.84 7.90
CA ASP A 122 -2.14 -8.70 7.03
C ASP A 122 -1.68 -8.74 5.56
N LYS A 123 -2.35 -9.51 4.72
CA LYS A 123 -2.10 -9.53 3.26
C LYS A 123 -2.24 -8.15 2.63
N LYS A 124 -3.13 -7.30 3.16
CA LYS A 124 -3.30 -5.91 2.70
C LYS A 124 -2.05 -5.07 2.92
N SER A 125 -1.23 -5.39 3.92
CA SER A 125 0.01 -4.65 4.19
C SER A 125 0.97 -4.71 3.01
N TYR A 126 1.11 -5.88 2.35
CA TYR A 126 1.96 -6.03 1.17
C TYR A 126 1.49 -5.17 0.00
N VAL A 127 0.18 -5.17 -0.28
CA VAL A 127 -0.40 -4.36 -1.37
C VAL A 127 -0.20 -2.87 -1.09
N MET A 128 -0.50 -2.43 0.13
CA MET A 128 -0.29 -1.04 0.54
C MET A 128 1.17 -0.63 0.42
N LEU A 129 2.10 -1.43 0.94
CA LEU A 129 3.52 -1.12 0.87
C LEU A 129 4.07 -1.10 -0.56
N SER A 130 3.55 -1.97 -1.44
CA SER A 130 3.93 -1.99 -2.86
C SER A 130 3.44 -0.73 -3.58
N LEU A 131 2.23 -0.27 -3.27
CA LEU A 131 1.70 1.00 -3.79
C LEU A 131 2.51 2.20 -3.27
N MET A 132 2.90 2.16 -1.99
CA MET A 132 3.63 3.22 -1.29
C MET A 132 5.11 3.34 -1.69
N GLN A 133 5.71 2.28 -2.26
CA GLN A 133 7.14 2.23 -2.62
C GLN A 133 7.33 1.70 -4.06
N PRO A 134 6.79 2.39 -5.08
CA PRO A 134 6.80 1.91 -6.45
C PRO A 134 8.20 1.80 -7.07
N GLN A 135 9.17 2.56 -6.57
CA GLN A 135 10.56 2.59 -7.07
C GLN A 135 11.38 1.35 -6.75
N ILE A 136 10.89 0.47 -5.87
CA ILE A 136 11.59 -0.75 -5.51
C ILE A 136 11.41 -1.75 -6.66
N VAL A 137 12.24 -1.74 -7.71
CA VAL A 137 12.12 -2.75 -8.78
C VAL A 137 12.55 -4.12 -8.20
N LEU A 138 11.57 -5.00 -7.95
CA LEU A 138 11.77 -6.36 -7.44
C LEU A 138 12.33 -7.30 -8.51
N GLY A 139 13.42 -6.88 -9.13
CA GLY A 139 14.18 -7.56 -10.16
C GLY A 139 15.00 -8.71 -9.59
N GLY A 140 14.32 -9.73 -9.05
CA GLY A 140 14.95 -10.98 -8.60
C GLY A 140 15.41 -11.01 -7.14
N ASN A 141 15.33 -9.90 -6.42
CA ASN A 141 15.53 -9.87 -4.98
C ASN A 141 14.20 -10.08 -4.24
N TYR A 142 14.20 -10.93 -3.22
CA TYR A 142 13.07 -11.11 -2.29
C TYR A 142 13.01 -9.90 -1.35
N TYR A 143 11.81 -9.41 -1.04
CA TYR A 143 11.63 -8.31 -0.09
C TYR A 143 10.73 -8.77 1.05
N ASP A 144 11.10 -8.36 2.25
CA ASP A 144 10.36 -8.64 3.46
C ASP A 144 9.68 -7.37 3.96
N VAL A 145 8.54 -7.56 4.62
CA VAL A 145 7.96 -6.50 5.44
C VAL A 145 8.78 -6.39 6.72
N ASP A 146 9.26 -5.19 7.01
CA ASP A 146 10.00 -4.89 8.22
C ASP A 146 9.44 -3.67 8.95
N HIS A 147 9.78 -3.56 10.23
CA HIS A 147 9.42 -2.44 11.09
C HIS A 147 10.41 -1.29 10.95
N VAL A 148 9.92 -0.07 10.70
CA VAL A 148 10.75 1.13 10.60
C VAL A 148 11.48 1.39 11.92
N CYS A 149 10.73 1.62 13.01
CA CYS A 149 11.26 1.55 14.37
C CYS A 149 11.32 0.09 14.81
N SER A 150 12.49 -0.42 15.18
CA SER A 150 12.69 -1.84 15.42
C SER A 150 11.85 -2.36 16.60
N LYS A 151 11.43 -3.63 16.51
CA LYS A 151 10.62 -4.26 17.59
C LYS A 151 11.35 -4.25 18.92
N ASN A 152 12.67 -4.42 18.90
CA ASN A 152 13.49 -4.50 20.10
C ASN A 152 13.71 -3.12 20.75
N GLU A 153 13.88 -2.06 19.95
CA GLU A 153 13.87 -0.68 20.42
C GLU A 153 12.55 -0.35 21.13
N LEU A 154 11.42 -0.61 20.46
CA LEU A 154 10.10 -0.32 21.01
C LEU A 154 9.72 -1.22 22.20
N LYS A 155 10.15 -2.48 22.23
CA LYS A 155 9.92 -3.38 23.38
C LYS A 155 10.55 -2.82 24.65
N LYS A 156 11.77 -2.28 24.58
CA LYS A 156 12.44 -1.65 25.72
C LYS A 156 11.65 -0.44 26.20
N LEU A 157 11.20 0.40 25.27
CA LEU A 157 10.42 1.60 25.54
C LEU A 157 9.07 1.28 26.22
N PHE A 158 8.41 0.20 25.82
CA PHE A 158 7.08 -0.16 26.32
C PHE A 158 7.09 -0.99 27.61
N ASN A 159 8.25 -1.44 28.09
CA ASN A 159 8.35 -2.44 29.17
C ASN A 159 7.60 -2.07 30.46
N TYR A 160 7.48 -0.78 30.77
CA TYR A 160 6.81 -0.30 31.99
C TYR A 160 5.32 0.02 31.80
N GLN A 161 4.82 -0.01 30.55
CA GLN A 161 3.43 0.28 30.25
C GLN A 161 2.53 -0.93 30.49
N ARG A 162 1.28 -0.66 30.88
CA ARG A 162 0.28 -1.70 31.20
C ARG A 162 -1.09 -1.31 30.67
N GLY A 163 -2.01 -2.28 30.67
CA GLY A 163 -3.41 -2.06 30.29
C GLY A 163 -3.58 -1.51 28.87
N GLU A 164 -4.56 -0.62 28.71
CA GLU A 164 -4.93 -0.02 27.43
C GLU A 164 -3.79 0.75 26.77
N THR A 165 -2.97 1.46 27.55
CA THR A 165 -1.79 2.18 27.04
C THR A 165 -0.83 1.23 26.32
N ARG A 166 -0.51 0.08 26.94
CA ARG A 166 0.35 -0.91 26.29
C ARG A 166 -0.30 -1.48 25.03
N GLN A 167 -1.60 -1.78 25.06
CA GLN A 167 -2.30 -2.29 23.87
C GLN A 167 -2.27 -1.30 22.71
N LYS A 168 -2.48 0.00 22.98
CA LYS A 168 -2.39 1.07 21.98
C LYS A 168 -0.99 1.16 21.37
N LEU A 169 0.06 1.09 22.19
CA LEU A 169 1.45 1.12 21.72
C LEU A 169 1.81 -0.12 20.89
N GLU A 170 1.37 -1.30 21.31
CA GLU A 170 1.55 -2.55 20.57
C GLU A 170 0.82 -2.55 19.22
N SER A 171 -0.37 -1.93 19.16
CA SER A 171 -1.10 -1.70 17.91
C SER A 171 -0.30 -0.80 16.96
N LYS A 172 0.15 0.38 17.44
CA LYS A 172 1.00 1.31 16.66
C LYS A 172 2.31 0.66 16.20
N LYS A 173 2.93 -0.16 17.04
CA LYS A 173 4.16 -0.89 16.68
C LYS A 173 3.97 -1.74 15.43
N ASN A 174 2.85 -2.45 15.32
CA ASN A 174 2.59 -3.36 14.20
C ASN A 174 1.81 -2.72 13.05
N ASN A 175 1.30 -1.50 13.22
CA ASN A 175 0.53 -0.80 12.21
C ASN A 175 1.36 -0.50 10.94
N ILE A 176 0.70 -0.41 9.78
CA ILE A 176 1.31 -0.07 8.47
C ILE A 176 2.21 1.18 8.50
N VAL A 177 1.88 2.14 9.38
CA VAL A 177 2.63 3.38 9.62
C VAL A 177 3.96 3.14 10.34
N ASN A 178 4.24 1.94 10.84
CA ASN A 178 5.57 1.53 11.27
C ASN A 178 6.16 0.42 10.37
N LEU A 179 5.61 0.17 9.18
CA LEU A 179 6.10 -0.85 8.26
C LEU A 179 6.75 -0.25 7.01
N GLN A 180 7.63 -1.03 6.40
CA GLN A 180 8.30 -0.76 5.12
C GLN A 180 8.60 -2.07 4.38
N LEU A 181 8.97 -1.96 3.09
CA LEU A 181 9.54 -3.08 2.35
C LEU A 181 11.04 -2.91 2.34
N LEU A 182 11.77 -3.94 2.74
CA LEU A 182 13.23 -3.98 2.65
C LEU A 182 13.68 -5.19 1.88
N GLU A 183 14.78 -5.03 1.14
CA GLU A 183 15.39 -6.17 0.47
C GLU A 183 15.80 -7.21 1.52
N TYR A 184 15.54 -8.49 1.25
CA TYR A 184 15.78 -9.60 2.17
C TYR A 184 17.19 -9.56 2.80
N ARG A 185 18.22 -9.24 2.00
CA ARG A 185 19.60 -9.11 2.50
C ARG A 185 19.77 -7.92 3.44
N GLN A 186 19.26 -6.75 3.07
CA GLN A 186 19.29 -5.55 3.91
C GLN A 186 18.53 -5.79 5.22
N ASN A 187 17.38 -6.45 5.15
CA ASN A 187 16.56 -6.78 6.31
C ASN A 187 17.29 -7.71 7.28
N ARG A 188 17.86 -8.82 6.77
CA ARG A 188 18.45 -9.86 7.62
C ARG A 188 19.85 -9.57 8.12
N THR A 189 20.62 -8.77 7.39
CA THR A 189 22.06 -8.62 7.65
C THR A 189 22.40 -7.22 8.14
N ASP A 190 21.82 -6.18 7.54
CA ASP A 190 22.21 -4.81 7.81
C ASP A 190 21.30 -4.16 8.84
N LYS A 191 19.98 -4.31 8.70
CA LYS A 191 19.01 -3.69 9.59
C LYS A 191 18.73 -4.52 10.83
N SER A 192 18.22 -5.76 10.70
CA SER A 192 17.90 -6.63 11.84
C SER A 192 17.26 -5.88 13.03
N ASP A 193 18.01 -5.69 14.13
CA ASP A 193 17.57 -5.02 15.36
C ASP A 193 18.09 -3.58 15.54
N VAL A 194 18.79 -3.05 14.53
CA VAL A 194 19.35 -1.69 14.49
C VAL A 194 18.24 -0.67 14.77
N SER A 195 18.57 0.32 15.61
CA SER A 195 17.65 1.41 15.96
C SER A 195 17.33 2.29 14.75
N LEU A 196 16.23 3.05 14.81
CA LEU A 196 15.92 3.99 13.73
C LEU A 196 17.04 5.05 13.57
N TYR A 197 17.62 5.52 14.67
CA TYR A 197 18.74 6.46 14.67
C TYR A 197 19.95 5.89 13.92
N GLU A 198 20.43 4.71 14.31
CA GLU A 198 21.58 4.09 13.66
C GLU A 198 21.30 3.84 12.17
N TRP A 199 20.09 3.34 11.83
CA TRP A 199 19.71 3.05 10.44
C TRP A 199 19.72 4.29 9.54
N VAL A 200 19.10 5.38 9.99
CA VAL A 200 18.95 6.60 9.17
C VAL A 200 20.14 7.53 9.30
N VAL A 201 20.65 7.74 10.51
CA VAL A 201 21.66 8.75 10.81
C VAL A 201 23.07 8.20 10.60
N GLU A 202 23.39 7.03 11.14
CA GLU A 202 24.76 6.50 11.10
C GLU A 202 25.03 5.77 9.79
N MET A 203 24.11 4.91 9.38
CA MET A 203 24.22 4.13 8.13
C MET A 203 23.74 4.90 6.89
N LYS A 204 23.11 6.08 7.07
CA LYS A 204 22.63 6.93 5.97
C LYS A 204 21.59 6.25 5.06
N ASN A 205 20.82 5.30 5.59
CA ASN A 205 19.74 4.68 4.84
C ASN A 205 18.49 5.56 4.81
N LYS A 206 17.72 5.45 3.73
CA LYS A 206 16.44 6.14 3.61
C LYS A 206 15.30 5.32 4.20
N VAL A 207 14.32 6.02 4.74
CA VAL A 207 13.04 5.44 5.17
C VAL A 207 11.92 6.04 4.30
N PRO A 208 10.99 5.22 3.79
CA PRO A 208 9.86 5.73 3.03
C PRO A 208 8.89 6.49 3.95
N PHE A 209 8.44 7.66 3.50
CA PHE A 209 7.59 8.58 4.27
C PHE A 209 8.27 9.01 5.58
N ASP A 210 9.55 9.34 5.50
CA ASP A 210 10.30 9.87 6.65
C ASP A 210 9.80 11.28 7.01
N PRO A 211 9.17 11.46 8.19
CA PRO A 211 8.67 12.77 8.61
C PRO A 211 9.78 13.79 8.88
N TYR A 212 11.03 13.35 9.01
CA TYR A 212 12.17 14.18 9.39
C TYR A 212 13.22 14.32 8.29
N GLU A 213 12.97 13.84 7.05
CA GLU A 213 13.98 13.87 5.96
C GLU A 213 14.55 15.28 5.69
N ASN A 214 13.73 16.32 5.94
CA ASN A 214 14.12 17.73 5.79
C ASN A 214 14.46 18.43 7.11
N GLU A 215 14.37 17.71 8.24
CA GLU A 215 14.74 18.24 9.54
C GLU A 215 16.24 17.98 9.77
N ASN A 216 17.05 19.03 9.88
CA ASN A 216 18.49 18.94 10.18
C ASN A 216 18.75 18.62 11.67
N ASN A 217 18.02 17.65 12.23
CA ASN A 217 18.13 17.26 13.63
C ASN A 217 18.11 15.73 13.79
N PRO A 218 19.30 15.08 13.85
CA PRO A 218 19.42 13.65 14.03
C PRO A 218 18.76 13.10 15.31
N GLU A 219 18.59 13.92 16.35
CA GLU A 219 18.02 13.49 17.63
C GLU A 219 16.55 13.08 17.50
N LEU A 220 15.85 13.52 16.45
CA LEU A 220 14.46 13.14 16.19
C LEU A 220 14.30 11.65 15.91
N TYR A 221 15.36 10.97 15.47
CA TYR A 221 15.33 9.54 15.18
C TYR A 221 15.61 8.65 16.39
N LYS A 222 15.96 9.20 17.56
CA LYS A 222 16.20 8.42 18.79
C LYS A 222 14.87 8.11 19.46
N MET A 223 14.39 6.86 19.44
CA MET A 223 13.13 6.48 20.10
C MET A 223 13.32 6.22 21.60
N ASP A 224 13.77 7.25 22.32
CA ASP A 224 14.08 7.19 23.76
C ASP A 224 12.87 7.47 24.68
N SER A 225 11.76 7.95 24.12
CA SER A 225 10.52 8.27 24.84
C SER A 225 9.27 7.84 24.06
N ILE A 226 8.16 7.60 24.77
CA ILE A 226 6.88 7.22 24.16
C ILE A 226 6.36 8.37 23.30
N GLU A 227 6.48 9.60 23.79
CA GLU A 227 6.11 10.81 23.08
C GLU A 227 6.87 10.94 21.76
N ARG A 228 8.16 10.57 21.74
CA ARG A 228 8.96 10.58 20.51
C ARG A 228 8.44 9.57 19.48
N PHE A 229 8.17 8.34 19.92
CA PHE A 229 7.58 7.33 19.04
C PHE A 229 6.19 7.74 18.55
N GLU A 230 5.36 8.30 19.43
CA GLU A 230 4.03 8.77 19.05
C GLU A 230 4.08 9.97 18.09
N ASP A 231 5.02 10.91 18.23
CA ASP A 231 5.24 12.01 17.28
C ASP A 231 5.66 11.48 15.91
N PHE A 232 6.70 10.63 15.87
CA PHE A 232 7.18 10.00 14.63
C PHE A 232 6.04 9.26 13.92
N HIS A 233 5.33 8.40 14.64
CA HIS A 233 4.21 7.64 14.10
C HIS A 233 3.09 8.56 13.60
N SER A 234 2.76 9.62 14.32
CA SER A 234 1.66 10.52 13.92
C SER A 234 2.01 11.34 12.68
N LYS A 235 3.24 11.86 12.58
CA LYS A 235 3.72 12.58 11.40
C LYS A 235 3.84 11.66 10.19
N ARG A 236 4.43 10.47 10.35
CA ARG A 236 4.50 9.47 9.28
C ARG A 236 3.10 9.03 8.82
N ARG A 237 2.15 8.85 9.75
CA ARG A 237 0.75 8.53 9.43
C ARG A 237 0.17 9.55 8.46
N GLN A 238 0.38 10.84 8.71
CA GLN A 238 -0.14 11.90 7.87
C GLN A 238 0.45 11.83 6.45
N LEU A 239 1.77 11.65 6.32
CA LEU A 239 2.42 11.49 5.02
C LEU A 239 1.88 10.29 4.23
N VAL A 240 1.63 9.16 4.91
CA VAL A 240 1.05 7.96 4.29
C VAL A 240 -0.38 8.23 3.82
N ILE A 241 -1.20 8.91 4.62
CA ILE A 241 -2.58 9.27 4.24
C ILE A 241 -2.58 10.21 3.05
N ASP A 242 -1.76 11.26 3.08
CA ASP A 242 -1.69 12.25 2.01
C ASP A 242 -1.30 11.60 0.68
N TYR A 243 -0.32 10.70 0.71
CA TYR A 243 0.09 9.94 -0.46
C TYR A 243 -1.01 9.01 -1.00
N LEU A 244 -1.70 8.29 -0.12
CA LEU A 244 -2.80 7.41 -0.55
C LEU A 244 -3.99 8.22 -1.08
N CYS A 245 -4.29 9.38 -0.49
CA CYS A 245 -5.28 10.32 -1.00
C CYS A 245 -4.91 10.81 -2.41
N GLU A 246 -3.66 11.22 -2.63
CA GLU A 246 -3.16 11.59 -3.96
C GLU A 246 -3.32 10.43 -4.95
N CYS A 247 -2.94 9.21 -4.54
CA CYS A 247 -3.10 8.01 -5.38
C CYS A 247 -4.56 7.79 -5.79
N PHE A 248 -5.51 8.02 -4.89
CA PHE A 248 -6.94 7.81 -5.18
C PHE A 248 -7.66 9.06 -5.70
N GLY A 249 -6.93 10.14 -5.99
CA GLY A 249 -7.51 11.39 -6.51
C GLY A 249 -8.44 12.09 -5.52
N ILE A 250 -8.14 11.98 -4.23
CA ILE A 250 -8.85 12.64 -3.13
C ILE A 250 -8.15 13.96 -2.85
N ASN A 251 -8.84 15.08 -3.08
CA ASN A 251 -8.37 16.44 -2.76
C ASN A 251 -8.78 16.86 -1.35
#